data_AF-A0A933VYN1-F1
#
_entry.id   AF-A0A933VYN1-F1
#
_cell.length_a   1.000
_cell.length_b   1.000
_cell.length_c   1.000
_cell.angle_alpha   90.00
_cell.angle_beta   90.00
_cell.angle_gamma   90.00
#
_symmetry.space_group_name_H-M   'P 1'
#
loop_
_entity.id
_entity.type
_entity.pdbx_description
1 polymer ?
#
loop_
_entity_poly.entity_id
_entity_poly.type
_entity_poly.pdbx_seq_one_letter_code
_entity_poly.pdbx_strand_id
1 'polypeptide(L)' 'MPRHLWSLLRRLTGDDAYDRYLAHWRAHHPGEEPLDRRGFHRQEVERRWGGVRRCC' A
#
# COMPACT_ATOMS: atom_id res chain seq x y z
N MET A 1 17.11 -18.80 -15.05
CA MET A 1 16.37 -18.22 -13.90
C MET A 1 16.22 -16.72 -14.14
N PRO A 2 15.10 -16.25 -14.72
CA PRO A 2 15.00 -14.87 -15.19
C PRO A 2 14.84 -13.95 -13.98
N ARG A 3 15.95 -13.37 -13.52
CA ARG A 3 16.01 -12.40 -12.41
C ARG A 3 15.02 -11.24 -12.55
N HIS A 4 14.60 -10.95 -13.78
CA HIS A 4 13.59 -9.93 -14.11
C HIS A 4 12.18 -10.27 -13.62
N LEU A 5 11.81 -11.55 -13.62
CA LEU A 5 10.47 -11.96 -13.16
C LEU A 5 10.34 -11.79 -11.65
N TRP A 6 11.44 -11.97 -10.90
CA TRP A 6 11.46 -11.76 -9.45
C TRP A 6 11.33 -10.28 -9.08
N SER A 7 11.96 -9.38 -9.83
CA SER A 7 11.76 -7.93 -9.67
C SER A 7 10.35 -7.49 -10.02
N LEU A 8 9.76 -8.04 -11.08
CA LEU A 8 8.38 -7.76 -11.48
C LEU A 8 7.37 -8.32 -10.46
N LEU A 9 7.58 -9.55 -9.99
CA LEU A 9 6.80 -10.12 -8.89
C LEU A 9 6.93 -9.27 -7.65
N ARG A 10 8.13 -8.81 -7.27
CA ARG A 10 8.30 -7.91 -6.11
C ARG A 10 7.56 -6.58 -6.29
N ARG A 11 7.56 -6.04 -7.51
CA ARG A 11 6.78 -4.85 -7.88
C ARG A 11 5.27 -5.08 -7.75
N LEU A 12 4.81 -6.25 -8.19
CA LEU A 12 3.41 -6.66 -8.22
C LEU A 12 2.89 -7.17 -6.86
N THR A 13 3.75 -7.71 -5.99
CA THR A 13 3.39 -8.21 -4.64
C THR A 13 3.12 -7.08 -3.64
N GLY A 14 3.15 -5.81 -4.08
CA GLY A 14 2.86 -4.67 -3.23
C GLY A 14 4.09 -3.97 -2.65
N ASP A 15 5.29 -4.22 -3.18
CA ASP A 15 6.46 -3.42 -2.79
C ASP A 15 6.41 -2.01 -3.39
N ASP A 16 5.83 -1.88 -4.59
CA ASP A 16 5.67 -0.62 -5.33
C ASP A 16 4.27 0.01 -5.16
N ALA A 17 3.33 -0.68 -4.49
CA ALA A 17 1.98 -0.18 -4.24
C ALA A 17 1.99 1.11 -3.42
N TYR A 18 2.93 1.21 -2.47
CA TYR A 18 3.14 2.40 -1.67
C TYR A 18 3.68 3.57 -2.50
N ASP A 19 4.58 3.30 -3.45
CA ASP A 19 5.15 4.31 -4.35
C ASP A 19 4.08 4.87 -5.31
N ARG A 20 3.23 3.99 -5.87
CA ARG A 20 2.05 4.40 -6.67
C ARG A 20 1.05 5.22 -5.86
N TYR A 21 0.82 4.85 -4.60
CA TYR A 21 0.00 5.63 -3.67
C TYR A 21 0.63 7.03 -3.45
N LEU A 22 1.93 7.12 -3.22
CA LEU A 22 2.67 8.37 -3.06
C LEU A 22 2.60 9.26 -4.31
N ALA A 23 2.75 8.68 -5.51
CA ALA A 23 2.65 9.43 -6.76
C ALA A 23 1.23 10.00 -6.98
N HIS A 24 0.21 9.20 -6.71
CA HIS A 24 -1.19 9.64 -6.78
C HIS A 24 -1.52 10.67 -5.69
N TRP A 25 -1.03 10.46 -4.47
CA TRP A 25 -1.20 11.36 -3.34
C TRP A 25 -0.55 12.71 -3.60
N ARG A 26 0.70 12.73 -4.11
CA ARG A 26 1.38 13.97 -4.51
C ARG A 26 0.65 14.72 -5.62
N ALA A 27 -0.02 14.01 -6.52
CA ALA A 27 -0.80 14.61 -7.59
C ALA A 27 -2.13 15.21 -7.10
N HIS A 28 -2.78 14.60 -6.11
CA HIS A 28 -4.10 15.01 -5.62
C HIS A 28 -4.08 15.82 -4.32
N HIS A 29 -3.02 15.72 -3.51
CA HIS A 29 -2.85 16.36 -2.20
C HIS A 29 -1.45 17.00 -2.07
N PRO A 30 -1.15 18.05 -2.86
CA PRO A 30 0.12 18.76 -2.74
C PRO A 30 0.15 19.57 -1.44
N GLY A 31 0.85 19.07 -0.41
CA GLY A 31 1.10 19.82 0.83
C GLY A 31 0.90 19.03 2.13
N GLU A 32 0.28 17.85 2.06
CA GLU A 32 0.15 16.95 3.22
C GLU A 32 1.16 15.82 3.18
N GLU A 33 1.71 15.49 4.35
CA GLU A 33 2.68 14.41 4.49
C GLU A 33 1.98 13.06 4.30
N PRO A 34 2.39 12.24 3.31
CA PRO A 34 1.76 10.96 3.05
C PRO A 34 2.01 10.02 4.23
N LEU A 35 1.01 9.17 4.51
CA LEU A 35 1.11 8.12 5.53
C LEU A 35 2.27 7.18 5.23
N ASP A 36 3.09 6.84 6.23
CA ASP A 36 4.16 5.85 6.06
C ASP A 36 3.65 4.49 5.53
N ARG A 37 4.52 3.70 4.92
CA ARG A 37 4.18 2.40 4.32
C ARG A 37 3.43 1.48 5.28
N ARG A 38 3.81 1.47 6.56
CA ARG A 38 3.10 0.73 7.62
C ARG A 38 1.74 1.34 7.96
N GLY A 39 1.63 2.67 7.94
CA GLY A 39 0.39 3.41 8.16
C GLY A 39 -0.63 3.13 7.06
N PHE A 40 -0.21 3.16 5.79
CA PHE A 40 -1.05 2.81 4.65
C PHE A 40 -1.60 1.38 4.77
N HIS A 41 -0.73 0.40 5.05
CA HIS A 41 -1.15 -1.00 5.20
C HIS A 41 -2.10 -1.19 6.39
N ARG A 42 -1.85 -0.52 7.52
CA ARG A 42 -2.76 -0.56 8.68
C ARG A 42 -4.13 0.02 8.32
N GLN A 43 -4.17 1.14 7.61
CA GLN A 43 -5.44 1.77 7.23
C GLN A 43 -6.23 0.93 6.23
N GLU A 44 -5.56 0.28 5.28
CA GLU A 44 -6.17 -0.71 4.36
C GLU A 44 -6.74 -1.91 5.12
N VAL A 45 -5.97 -2.47 6.05
CA VAL A 45 -6.42 -3.58 6.91
C VAL A 45 -7.60 -3.14 7.78
N GLU A 46 -7.55 -1.96 8.39
CA GLU A 46 -8.64 -1.40 9.20
C GLU A 46 -9.89 -1.14 8.34
N ARG A 47 -9.76 -0.62 7.12
CA ARG A 47 -10.90 -0.46 6.20
C ARG A 47 -11.51 -1.81 5.83
N ARG A 48 -10.68 -2.83 5.61
CA ARG A 48 -11.13 -4.15 5.15
C ARG A 48 -11.64 -5.04 6.29
N TRP A 49 -11.12 -4.87 7.50
CA TRP A 49 -11.34 -5.78 8.63
C TRP A 49 -11.84 -5.10 9.91
N GLY A 50 -11.82 -3.77 10.01
CA GLY A 50 -12.24 -3.01 11.20
C GLY A 50 -13.73 -3.14 11.53
N GLY A 51 -14.56 -3.48 10.54
CA GLY A 51 -15.96 -3.84 10.75
C GLY A 51 -16.20 -5.32 11.08
N VAL A 52 -15.21 -6.19 10.87
CA VAL A 52 -15.31 -7.64 11.09
C VAL A 52 -15.05 -7.93 12.56
N ARG A 53 -16.01 -7.53 13.41
CA ARG A 53 -16.08 -7.99 14.80
C ARG A 53 -16.62 -9.42 14.80
N ARG A 54 -15.79 -10.40 14.46
CA ARG A 54 -16.09 -11.80 14.78
C ARG A 54 -15.91 -11.96 16.29
N CYS A 55 -16.97 -11.67 17.03
CA CYS A 55 -17.18 -12.27 18.34
C CYS A 55 -17.18 -13.79 18.11
N CYS A 56 -16.29 -14.47 18.84
CA CYS A 56 -16.53 -15.84 19.25
C CYS A 56 -17.85 -15.93 20.02
#